data_AF-C7NYJ0-F1
#
_entry.id   AF-C7NYJ0-F1
#
_cell.length_a   1.000
_cell.length_b   1.000
_cell.length_c   1.000
_cell.angle_alpha   90.00
_cell.angle_beta   90.00
_cell.angle_gamma   90.00
#
_symmetry.space_group_name_H-M   'P 1'
#
loop_
_entity.id
_entity.type
_entity.pdbx_description
1 polymer ?
#
loop_
_entity_poly.entity_id
_entity_poly.type
_entity_poly.pdbx_seq_one_letter_code
_entity_poly.pdbx_strand_id
1 'polypeptide(L)'
;MEDVDREAMPRAIVEEFLARERGTRALLDDLEKLAIEGRTEELHDRIENLAENDEAVFYTVAFSLADSVQFFGDVEAQLDVTAADRLRDLAETYPTLAEPFAVVRTELSEDRKNPVTNVSYSVAYHRGIESPIVTYRPLSGGRELYESRATPSEVLGTAADLVAATTDALDVALESDHSVNTEELSELIDRRERLETELSRLRDDLDELRRTPIDGE
;
A
#
# COMPACT_ATOMS: atom_id res chain seq x y z
N MET A 1 18.99 7.53 -19.54
CA MET A 1 18.63 8.61 -18.60
C MET A 1 19.88 8.93 -17.82
N GLU A 2 20.26 10.20 -17.75
CA GLU A 2 21.49 10.68 -17.09
C GLU A 2 21.58 10.13 -15.66
N ASP A 3 22.80 9.72 -15.27
CA ASP A 3 23.23 9.56 -13.88
C ASP A 3 23.10 10.94 -13.21
N VAL A 4 21.88 11.26 -12.76
CA VAL A 4 21.68 12.36 -11.83
C VAL A 4 22.29 11.89 -10.53
N ASP A 5 23.40 12.50 -10.12
CA ASP A 5 24.06 12.24 -8.83
C ASP A 5 22.98 12.08 -7.76
N ARG A 6 22.83 10.88 -7.20
CA ARG A 6 21.86 10.61 -6.13
C ARG A 6 22.08 11.52 -4.91
N GLU A 7 23.28 12.09 -4.78
CA GLU A 7 23.61 13.14 -3.81
C GLU A 7 23.04 14.53 -4.17
N ALA A 8 22.78 14.87 -5.43
CA ALA A 8 22.22 16.16 -5.85
C ALA A 8 20.67 16.18 -5.90
N MET A 9 20.05 14.99 -5.94
CA MET A 9 18.60 14.82 -6.03
C MET A 9 17.82 15.46 -4.87
N PRO A 10 18.17 15.28 -3.58
CA PRO A 10 17.39 15.81 -2.46
C PRO A 10 17.31 17.34 -2.50
N ARG A 11 18.42 18.02 -2.77
CA ARG A 11 18.44 19.48 -2.87
C ARG A 11 17.57 20.00 -4.01
N ALA A 12 17.71 19.46 -5.22
CA ALA A 12 17.01 19.98 -6.38
C ALA A 12 15.49 19.88 -6.24
N ILE A 13 14.98 18.73 -5.76
CA ILE A 13 13.54 18.52 -5.59
C ILE A 13 12.98 19.38 -4.45
N VAL A 14 13.73 19.54 -3.36
CA VAL A 14 13.28 20.33 -2.20
C VAL A 14 13.33 21.83 -2.49
N GLU A 15 14.34 22.33 -3.21
CA GLU A 15 14.35 23.74 -3.65
C GLU A 15 13.14 24.05 -4.53
N GLU A 16 12.74 23.11 -5.38
CA GLU A 16 11.57 23.26 -6.24
C GLU A 16 10.25 23.30 -5.44
N PHE A 17 10.11 22.43 -4.44
CA PHE A 17 9.02 22.48 -3.47
C PHE A 17 9.00 23.82 -2.72
N LEU A 18 10.13 24.27 -2.19
CA LEU A 18 10.23 25.50 -1.40
C LEU A 18 9.88 26.74 -2.23
N ALA A 19 10.23 26.77 -3.52
CA ALA A 19 9.88 27.84 -4.44
C ALA A 19 8.35 27.96 -4.64
N ARG A 20 7.61 26.85 -4.52
CA ARG A 20 6.15 26.77 -4.71
C ARG A 20 5.39 26.42 -3.43
N GLU A 21 6.01 26.52 -2.27
CA GLU A 21 5.51 25.97 -0.99
C GLU A 21 4.06 26.35 -0.70
N ARG A 22 3.68 27.62 -0.92
CA ARG A 22 2.29 28.08 -0.71
C ARG A 22 1.28 27.40 -1.63
N GLY A 23 1.65 27.19 -2.89
CA GLY A 23 0.80 26.48 -3.85
C GLY A 23 0.67 25.01 -3.50
N THR A 24 1.78 24.37 -3.13
CA THR A 24 1.78 22.96 -2.71
C THR A 24 0.96 22.75 -1.44
N ARG A 25 1.11 23.60 -0.41
CA ARG A 25 0.29 23.49 0.81
C ARG A 25 -1.20 23.66 0.52
N ALA A 26 -1.58 24.60 -0.35
CA ALA A 26 -2.98 24.76 -0.77
C ALA A 26 -3.50 23.51 -1.51
N LEU A 27 -2.67 22.88 -2.34
CA LEU A 27 -3.01 21.60 -2.96
C LEU A 27 -3.18 20.50 -1.90
N LEU A 28 -2.27 20.40 -0.93
CA LEU A 28 -2.37 19.41 0.15
C LEU A 28 -3.62 19.61 1.00
N ASP A 29 -4.02 20.86 1.28
CA ASP A 29 -5.30 21.17 1.96
C ASP A 29 -6.50 20.65 1.17
N ASP A 30 -6.50 20.81 -0.15
CA ASP A 30 -7.55 20.28 -1.03
C ASP A 30 -7.56 18.74 -1.05
N LEU A 31 -6.39 18.10 -1.07
CA LEU A 31 -6.27 16.63 -1.02
C LEU A 31 -6.72 16.08 0.34
N GLU A 32 -6.33 16.71 1.44
CA GLU A 32 -6.77 16.36 2.79
C GLU A 32 -8.29 16.43 2.90
N LYS A 33 -8.91 17.46 2.30
CA LYS A 33 -10.36 17.56 2.23
C LYS A 33 -10.99 16.39 1.48
N LEU A 34 -10.43 15.99 0.33
CA LEU A 34 -10.92 14.81 -0.42
C LEU A 34 -10.79 13.52 0.41
N ALA A 35 -9.68 13.36 1.15
CA ALA A 35 -9.46 12.24 2.04
C ALA A 35 -10.53 12.16 3.14
N ILE A 36 -10.81 13.29 3.82
CA ILE A 36 -11.84 13.40 4.86
C ILE A 36 -13.25 13.15 4.30
N GLU A 37 -13.53 13.61 3.08
CA GLU A 37 -14.81 13.39 2.40
C GLU A 37 -14.97 11.96 1.86
N GLY A 38 -13.93 11.11 1.96
CA GLY A 38 -13.94 9.74 1.45
C GLY A 38 -13.96 9.64 -0.07
N ARG A 39 -13.49 10.68 -0.78
CA ARG A 39 -13.48 10.78 -2.25
C ARG A 39 -12.21 10.14 -2.81
N THR A 40 -12.01 8.85 -2.54
CA THR A 40 -10.71 8.20 -2.73
C THR A 40 -10.26 8.06 -4.17
N GLU A 41 -11.19 7.89 -5.12
CA GLU A 41 -10.85 7.88 -6.55
C GLU A 41 -10.30 9.24 -7.00
N GLU A 42 -11.00 10.34 -6.70
CA GLU A 42 -10.52 11.68 -7.07
C GLU A 42 -9.22 12.04 -6.34
N LEU A 43 -9.06 11.62 -5.09
CA LEU A 43 -7.81 11.79 -4.36
C LEU A 43 -6.64 11.11 -5.08
N HIS A 44 -6.81 9.84 -5.45
CA HIS A 44 -5.79 9.06 -6.16
C HIS A 44 -5.46 9.69 -7.51
N ASP A 45 -6.46 10.01 -8.33
CA ASP A 45 -6.27 10.66 -9.64
C ASP A 45 -5.51 11.99 -9.52
N ARG A 46 -5.79 12.80 -8.49
CA ARG A 46 -5.08 14.08 -8.29
C ARG A 46 -3.63 13.89 -7.86
N ILE A 47 -3.34 12.89 -7.04
CA ILE A 47 -1.97 12.59 -6.62
C ILE A 47 -1.17 12.02 -7.80
N GLU A 48 -1.77 11.15 -8.62
CA GLU A 48 -1.18 10.66 -9.87
C GLU A 48 -0.86 11.81 -10.83
N ASN A 49 -1.83 12.71 -11.07
CA ASN A 49 -1.60 13.90 -11.88
C ASN A 49 -0.47 14.80 -11.32
N LEU A 50 -0.36 14.95 -10.00
CA LEU A 50 0.75 15.69 -9.39
C LEU A 50 2.09 15.02 -9.70
N ALA A 51 2.16 13.70 -9.60
CA ALA A 51 3.37 12.96 -9.88
C ALA A 51 3.80 13.03 -11.35
N GLU A 52 2.84 13.00 -12.28
CA GLU A 52 3.11 13.13 -13.72
C GLU A 52 3.58 14.53 -14.14
N ASN A 53 3.05 15.58 -13.52
CA ASN A 53 3.27 16.96 -13.97
C ASN A 53 4.33 17.71 -13.15
N ASP A 54 4.51 17.38 -11.87
CA ASP A 54 5.43 18.03 -10.94
C ASP A 54 6.14 16.98 -10.05
N GLU A 55 6.87 16.07 -10.69
CA GLU A 55 7.58 14.93 -10.07
C GLU A 55 8.42 15.33 -8.84
N ALA A 56 9.14 16.45 -8.91
CA ALA A 56 9.94 16.97 -7.80
C ALA A 56 9.11 17.30 -6.55
N VAL A 57 7.95 17.92 -6.75
CA VAL A 57 7.02 18.27 -5.67
C VAL A 57 6.40 17.00 -5.10
N PHE A 58 5.99 16.08 -5.96
CA PHE A 58 5.45 14.79 -5.56
C PHE A 58 6.43 14.01 -4.66
N TYR A 59 7.66 13.78 -5.10
CA TYR A 59 8.63 13.02 -4.32
C TYR A 59 9.03 13.74 -3.03
N THR A 60 9.15 15.07 -3.04
CA THR A 60 9.41 15.83 -1.82
C THR A 60 8.32 15.60 -0.78
N VAL A 61 7.04 15.69 -1.18
CA VAL A 61 5.91 15.41 -0.30
C VAL A 61 5.89 13.95 0.14
N ALA A 62 6.03 13.01 -0.80
CA ALA A 62 5.98 11.57 -0.51
C ALA A 62 7.07 11.14 0.50
N PHE A 63 8.30 11.63 0.35
CA PHE A 63 9.39 11.34 1.30
C PHE A 63 9.19 12.02 2.66
N SER A 64 8.63 13.24 2.65
CA SER A 64 8.29 13.94 3.89
C SER A 64 7.20 13.20 4.68
N LEU A 65 6.13 12.78 4.01
CA LEU A 65 5.01 12.05 4.64
C LEU A 65 5.40 10.63 5.08
N ALA A 66 6.40 10.02 4.45
CA ALA A 66 6.97 8.74 4.87
C ALA A 66 7.86 8.84 6.12
N ASP A 67 8.06 10.05 6.66
CA ASP A 67 8.90 10.33 7.84
C ASP A 67 10.31 9.72 7.73
N SER A 68 10.92 9.80 6.53
CA SER A 68 12.21 9.17 6.26
C SER A 68 13.36 9.92 6.92
N VAL A 69 13.96 9.30 7.95
CA VAL A 69 15.14 9.82 8.67
C VAL A 69 16.31 10.12 7.72
N GLN A 70 16.54 9.23 6.73
CA GLN A 70 17.61 9.42 5.76
C GLN A 70 17.34 10.66 4.89
N PHE A 71 16.11 10.80 4.38
CA PHE A 71 15.74 11.94 3.55
C PHE A 71 15.92 13.26 4.31
N PHE A 72 15.46 13.36 5.56
CA PHE A 72 15.67 14.57 6.34
C PHE A 72 17.16 14.84 6.61
N GLY A 73 17.95 13.81 6.92
CA GLY A 73 19.39 13.94 7.09
C GLY A 73 20.09 14.48 5.84
N ASP A 74 19.68 14.02 4.65
CA ASP A 74 20.20 14.50 3.37
C ASP A 74 19.82 15.96 3.13
N VAL A 75 18.58 16.36 3.44
CA VAL A 75 18.12 17.75 3.34
C VAL A 75 18.89 18.66 4.30
N GLU A 76 19.09 18.25 5.54
CA GLU A 76 19.86 19.03 6.53
C GLU A 76 21.31 19.23 6.09
N ALA A 77 21.93 18.21 5.49
CA ALA A 77 23.31 18.27 5.01
C ALA A 77 23.47 19.17 3.76
N GLN A 78 22.48 19.20 2.88
CA GLN A 78 22.57 19.89 1.58
C GLN A 78 21.95 21.30 1.57
N LEU A 79 20.97 21.54 2.43
CA LEU A 79 20.25 22.80 2.57
C LEU A 79 20.48 23.36 3.98
N ASP A 80 19.53 23.14 4.89
CA ASP A 80 19.66 23.48 6.30
C ASP A 80 18.57 22.77 7.15
N VAL A 81 18.71 22.88 8.47
CA VAL A 81 17.74 22.32 9.45
C VAL A 81 16.36 22.95 9.31
N THR A 82 16.27 24.22 8.92
CA THR A 82 14.97 24.90 8.75
C THR A 82 14.18 24.34 7.59
N ALA A 83 14.84 23.95 6.49
CA ALA A 83 14.20 23.27 5.37
C ALA A 83 13.68 21.89 5.79
N ALA A 84 14.48 21.11 6.53
CA ALA A 84 14.05 19.82 7.05
C ALA A 84 12.86 19.94 8.02
N ASP A 85 12.86 20.92 8.92
CA ASP A 85 11.74 21.15 9.86
C ASP A 85 10.44 21.48 9.12
N ARG A 86 10.49 22.30 8.06
CA ARG A 86 9.30 22.58 7.24
C ARG A 86 8.72 21.35 6.55
N LEU A 87 9.58 20.38 6.20
CA LEU A 87 9.16 19.12 5.59
C LEU A 87 8.57 18.16 6.64
N ARG A 88 9.15 18.12 7.85
CA ARG A 88 8.56 17.39 8.99
C ARG A 88 7.16 17.89 9.32
N ASP A 89 6.95 19.21 9.28
CA ASP A 89 5.62 19.81 9.47
C ASP A 89 4.56 19.23 8.52
N LEU A 90 4.93 18.75 7.32
CA LEU A 90 3.99 18.14 6.39
C LEU A 90 3.43 16.82 6.92
N ALA A 91 4.29 15.95 7.48
CA ALA A 91 3.86 14.68 8.06
C ALA A 91 2.97 14.90 9.28
N GLU A 92 3.25 15.93 10.07
CA GLU A 92 2.42 16.31 11.23
C GLU A 92 1.07 16.92 10.81
N THR A 93 1.06 17.71 9.73
CA THR A 93 -0.15 18.44 9.28
C THR A 93 -1.09 17.56 8.45
N TYR A 94 -0.54 16.69 7.59
CA TYR A 94 -1.30 15.89 6.62
C TYR A 94 -1.06 14.38 6.78
N PRO A 95 -1.20 13.81 7.98
CA PRO A 95 -0.90 12.39 8.21
C PRO A 95 -1.82 11.46 7.40
N THR A 96 -3.02 11.91 7.02
CA THR A 96 -3.97 11.09 6.24
C THR A 96 -3.53 10.88 4.80
N LEU A 97 -2.64 11.74 4.29
CA LEU A 97 -2.14 11.66 2.92
C LEU A 97 -0.95 10.70 2.76
N ALA A 98 -0.38 10.20 3.86
CA ALA A 98 0.80 9.34 3.82
C ALA A 98 0.57 8.04 3.01
N GLU A 99 -0.52 7.32 3.29
CA GLU A 99 -0.86 6.09 2.55
C GLU A 99 -1.19 6.36 1.06
N PRO A 100 -2.06 7.32 0.71
CA PRO A 100 -2.31 7.69 -0.69
C PRO A 100 -1.05 8.01 -1.50
N PHE A 101 -0.12 8.79 -0.94
CA PHE A 101 1.14 9.11 -1.61
C PHE A 101 2.06 7.89 -1.73
N ALA A 102 2.10 7.02 -0.71
CA ALA A 102 2.86 5.78 -0.76
C ALA A 102 2.37 4.85 -1.89
N VAL A 103 1.05 4.72 -2.06
CA VAL A 103 0.44 3.93 -3.14
C VAL A 103 0.87 4.43 -4.51
N VAL A 104 0.66 5.72 -4.80
CA VAL A 104 1.03 6.30 -6.12
C VAL A 104 2.54 6.19 -6.36
N ARG A 105 3.35 6.38 -5.31
CA ARG A 105 4.80 6.22 -5.42
C ARG A 105 5.17 4.80 -5.84
N THR A 106 4.58 3.79 -5.20
CA THR A 106 4.76 2.37 -5.54
C THR A 106 4.32 2.06 -6.97
N GLU A 107 3.22 2.65 -7.43
CA GLU A 107 2.74 2.45 -8.81
C GLU A 107 3.75 2.99 -9.84
N LEU A 108 4.33 4.16 -9.59
CA LEU A 108 5.29 4.80 -10.49
C LEU A 108 6.69 4.17 -10.45
N SER A 109 7.21 3.87 -9.26
CA SER A 109 8.61 3.46 -9.11
C SER A 109 8.86 1.99 -9.43
N GLU A 110 7.83 1.14 -9.39
CA GLU A 110 7.99 -0.32 -9.42
C GLU A 110 7.19 -1.00 -10.54
N ASP A 111 6.61 -0.23 -11.48
CA ASP A 111 5.71 -0.73 -12.55
C ASP A 111 4.59 -1.62 -11.99
N ARG A 112 4.19 -1.34 -10.74
CA ARG A 112 3.16 -2.07 -10.01
C ARG A 112 1.82 -1.46 -10.36
N LYS A 113 0.88 -2.28 -10.83
CA LYS A 113 -0.46 -1.80 -11.19
C LYS A 113 -1.47 -2.20 -10.12
N ASN A 114 -2.13 -1.20 -9.51
CA ASN A 114 -3.17 -1.39 -8.49
C ASN A 114 -2.72 -2.32 -7.34
N PRO A 115 -1.64 -1.98 -6.61
CA PRO A 115 -1.16 -2.83 -5.53
C PRO A 115 -2.24 -3.00 -4.46
N VAL A 116 -2.54 -4.26 -4.11
CA VAL A 116 -3.48 -4.56 -3.02
C VAL A 116 -2.79 -4.31 -1.69
N THR A 117 -3.20 -3.27 -0.97
CA THR A 117 -2.66 -2.93 0.35
C THR A 117 -3.54 -3.44 1.48
N ASN A 118 -4.84 -3.64 1.24
CA ASN A 118 -5.79 -4.13 2.22
C ASN A 118 -6.95 -4.91 1.58
N VAL A 119 -7.72 -5.64 2.38
CA VAL A 119 -8.94 -6.34 1.96
C VAL A 119 -10.05 -6.11 2.98
N SER A 120 -11.15 -5.49 2.56
CA SER A 120 -12.38 -5.42 3.34
C SER A 120 -13.25 -6.64 3.03
N TYR A 121 -13.88 -7.24 4.05
CA TYR A 121 -14.73 -8.39 3.83
C TYR A 121 -15.95 -8.45 4.78
N SER A 122 -16.95 -9.20 4.36
CA SER A 122 -18.13 -9.55 5.17
C SER A 122 -18.56 -10.98 4.86
N VAL A 123 -19.18 -11.65 5.84
CA VAL A 123 -19.62 -13.05 5.71
C VAL A 123 -21.11 -13.14 6.04
N ALA A 124 -21.86 -13.84 5.20
CA ALA A 124 -23.28 -14.09 5.42
C ALA A 124 -23.65 -15.51 5.01
N TYR A 125 -24.54 -16.16 5.77
CA TYR A 125 -25.04 -17.49 5.42
C TYR A 125 -26.14 -17.41 4.37
N HIS A 126 -25.94 -18.06 3.21
CA HIS A 126 -26.89 -18.04 2.11
C HIS A 126 -27.71 -19.33 2.09
N ARG A 127 -28.96 -19.26 2.57
CA ARG A 127 -29.85 -20.43 2.71
C ARG A 127 -30.13 -21.16 1.39
N GLY A 128 -30.13 -20.46 0.25
CA GLY A 128 -30.45 -21.07 -1.04
C GLY A 128 -29.39 -22.04 -1.59
N ILE A 129 -28.16 -21.95 -1.08
CA ILE A 129 -27.06 -22.87 -1.45
C ILE A 129 -26.47 -23.55 -0.21
N GLU A 130 -27.12 -23.37 0.94
CA GLU A 130 -26.74 -23.94 2.24
C GLU A 130 -25.26 -23.72 2.61
N SER A 131 -24.71 -22.58 2.22
CA SER A 131 -23.30 -22.25 2.42
C SER A 131 -23.12 -20.80 2.89
N PRO A 132 -22.13 -20.51 3.74
CA PRO A 132 -21.63 -19.15 3.90
C PRO A 132 -21.13 -18.60 2.55
N ILE A 133 -21.29 -17.30 2.38
CA ILE A 133 -20.76 -16.48 1.29
C ILE A 133 -19.86 -15.42 1.91
N VAL A 134 -18.65 -15.32 1.38
CA VAL A 134 -17.69 -14.25 1.67
C VAL A 134 -17.82 -13.20 0.57
N THR A 135 -18.14 -11.96 0.96
CA THR A 135 -17.99 -10.80 0.08
C THR A 135 -16.68 -10.12 0.44
N TYR A 136 -15.74 -9.99 -0.50
CA TYR A 136 -14.46 -9.34 -0.27
C TYR A 136 -14.17 -8.26 -1.32
N ARG A 137 -13.44 -7.23 -0.90
CA ARG A 137 -13.10 -6.02 -1.66
C ARG A 137 -11.64 -5.69 -1.44
N PRO A 138 -10.74 -6.08 -2.35
CA PRO A 138 -9.35 -5.65 -2.32
C PRO A 138 -9.27 -4.14 -2.50
N LEU A 139 -8.42 -3.49 -1.73
CA LEU A 139 -8.20 -2.05 -1.78
C LEU A 139 -6.74 -1.74 -2.11
N SER A 140 -6.55 -0.64 -2.84
CA SER A 140 -5.26 0.03 -3.00
C SER A 140 -5.33 1.36 -2.25
N GLY A 141 -4.70 1.42 -1.08
CA GLY A 141 -5.02 2.42 -0.06
C GLY A 141 -6.49 2.35 0.33
N GLY A 142 -7.20 3.47 0.24
CA GLY A 142 -8.66 3.51 0.47
C GLY A 142 -9.52 3.21 -0.77
N ARG A 143 -8.93 2.99 -1.95
CA ARG A 143 -9.67 2.78 -3.20
C ARG A 143 -10.07 1.32 -3.34
N GLU A 144 -11.37 1.05 -3.49
CA GLU A 144 -11.86 -0.28 -3.86
C GLU A 144 -11.45 -0.60 -5.30
N LEU A 145 -10.82 -1.76 -5.51
CA LEU A 145 -10.43 -2.21 -6.84
C LEU A 145 -11.56 -2.98 -7.52
N TYR A 146 -12.21 -3.88 -6.79
CA TYR A 146 -13.39 -4.63 -7.21
C TYR A 146 -14.10 -5.28 -6.01
N GLU A 147 -15.36 -5.68 -6.20
CA GLU A 147 -16.09 -6.54 -5.27
C GLU A 147 -16.19 -7.95 -5.86
N SER A 148 -15.97 -8.97 -5.01
CA SER A 148 -16.21 -10.37 -5.33
C SER A 148 -17.02 -11.06 -4.24
N ARG A 149 -17.78 -12.08 -4.64
CA ARG A 149 -18.61 -12.92 -3.76
C ARG A 149 -18.37 -14.38 -4.09
N ALA A 150 -17.92 -15.12 -3.09
CA ALA A 150 -17.49 -16.50 -3.27
C ALA A 150 -17.80 -17.33 -2.02
N THR A 151 -17.95 -18.64 -2.20
CA THR A 151 -17.96 -19.59 -1.09
C THR A 151 -16.57 -19.65 -0.43
N PRO A 152 -16.44 -20.10 0.84
CA PRO A 152 -15.13 -20.28 1.45
C PRO A 152 -14.20 -21.19 0.67
N SER A 153 -14.74 -22.21 -0.02
CA SER A 153 -13.93 -23.11 -0.86
C SER A 153 -13.29 -22.38 -2.04
N GLU A 154 -14.02 -21.49 -2.71
CA GLU A 154 -13.51 -20.71 -3.84
C GLU A 154 -12.50 -19.64 -3.39
N VAL A 155 -12.75 -19.00 -2.23
CA VAL A 155 -11.80 -18.05 -1.63
C VAL A 155 -10.49 -18.75 -1.27
N LEU A 156 -10.55 -19.91 -0.61
CA LEU A 156 -9.35 -20.67 -0.24
C LEU A 156 -8.61 -21.21 -1.46
N GLY A 157 -9.31 -21.64 -2.51
CA GLY A 157 -8.71 -22.03 -3.77
C GLY A 157 -7.90 -20.88 -4.39
N THR A 158 -8.51 -19.70 -4.49
CA THR A 158 -7.83 -18.49 -4.99
C THR A 158 -6.62 -18.12 -4.13
N ALA A 159 -6.74 -18.18 -2.81
CA ALA A 159 -5.63 -17.90 -1.90
C ALA A 159 -4.47 -18.88 -2.08
N ALA A 160 -4.75 -20.17 -2.26
CA ALA A 160 -3.74 -21.19 -2.50
C ALA A 160 -3.00 -20.96 -3.82
N ASP A 161 -3.72 -20.63 -4.89
CA ASP A 161 -3.12 -20.32 -6.20
C ASP A 161 -2.18 -19.11 -6.13
N LEU A 162 -2.56 -18.06 -5.37
CA LEU A 162 -1.71 -16.88 -5.18
C LEU A 162 -0.47 -17.19 -4.33
N VAL A 163 -0.58 -18.02 -3.30
CA VAL A 163 0.58 -18.45 -2.48
C VAL A 163 1.55 -19.29 -3.34
N ALA A 164 1.03 -20.17 -4.19
CA ALA A 164 1.84 -20.94 -5.13
C ALA A 164 2.57 -20.00 -6.10
N ALA A 165 1.88 -19.04 -6.71
CA ALA A 165 2.49 -18.06 -7.61
C ALA A 165 3.58 -17.21 -6.93
N THR A 166 3.40 -16.83 -5.65
CA THR A 166 4.44 -16.14 -4.86
C THR A 166 5.67 -17.02 -4.68
N THR A 167 5.50 -18.32 -4.47
CA THR A 167 6.61 -19.27 -4.35
C THR A 167 7.37 -19.37 -5.68
N ASP A 168 6.65 -19.52 -6.80
CA ASP A 168 7.24 -19.55 -8.14
C ASP A 168 8.03 -18.27 -8.45
N ALA A 169 7.53 -17.10 -8.01
CA ALA A 169 8.23 -15.82 -8.20
C ALA A 169 9.55 -15.75 -7.41
N LEU A 170 9.60 -16.32 -6.20
CA LEU A 170 10.84 -16.40 -5.42
C LEU A 170 11.83 -17.41 -6.02
N ASP A 171 11.33 -18.50 -6.60
CA ASP A 171 12.18 -19.45 -7.33
C ASP A 171 12.88 -18.78 -8.52
N VAL A 172 12.20 -17.89 -9.25
CA VAL A 172 12.85 -17.10 -10.32
C VAL A 172 14.02 -16.26 -9.78
N ALA A 173 13.87 -15.66 -8.60
CA ALA A 173 14.94 -14.88 -7.98
C ALA A 173 16.13 -15.77 -7.57
N LEU A 174 15.85 -16.94 -6.99
CA LEU A 174 16.86 -17.94 -6.61
C LEU A 174 17.60 -18.51 -7.83
N GLU A 175 16.88 -18.83 -8.90
CA GLU A 175 17.46 -19.37 -10.13
C GLU A 175 18.30 -18.32 -10.88
N SER A 176 17.92 -17.05 -10.79
CA SER A 176 18.60 -15.95 -11.47
C SER A 176 19.71 -15.32 -10.63
N ASP A 177 20.00 -15.83 -9.43
CA ASP A 177 20.97 -15.26 -8.45
C ASP A 177 20.70 -13.77 -8.13
N HIS A 178 19.42 -13.38 -8.12
CA HIS A 178 19.00 -12.03 -7.74
C HIS A 178 18.62 -12.01 -6.26
N SER A 179 19.11 -11.01 -5.53
CA SER A 179 18.73 -10.81 -4.14
C SER A 179 17.34 -10.19 -4.04
N VAL A 180 16.48 -10.76 -3.21
CA VAL A 180 15.32 -10.05 -2.66
C VAL A 180 15.82 -9.09 -1.58
N ASN A 181 15.32 -7.84 -1.58
CA ASN A 181 15.75 -6.88 -0.58
C ASN A 181 15.31 -7.32 0.84
N THR A 182 15.99 -6.85 1.88
CA THR A 182 15.78 -7.31 3.26
C THR A 182 14.43 -6.92 3.86
N GLU A 183 13.87 -5.80 3.40
CA GLU A 183 12.56 -5.30 3.85
C GLU A 183 11.45 -6.22 3.34
N GLU A 184 11.42 -6.48 2.04
CA GLU A 184 10.53 -7.43 1.38
C GLU A 184 10.66 -8.83 1.99
N LEU A 185 11.88 -9.31 2.27
CA LEU A 185 12.07 -10.61 2.93
C LEU A 185 11.45 -10.66 4.33
N SER A 186 11.60 -9.60 5.11
CA SER A 186 11.02 -9.52 6.46
C SER A 186 9.49 -9.49 6.37
N GLU A 187 8.97 -8.68 5.46
CA GLU A 187 7.56 -8.56 5.14
C GLU A 187 6.91 -9.87 4.64
N LEU A 188 7.63 -10.66 3.86
CA LEU A 188 7.19 -11.99 3.40
C LEU A 188 7.14 -12.99 4.55
N ILE A 189 8.12 -12.97 5.46
CA ILE A 189 8.16 -13.83 6.65
C ILE A 189 6.95 -13.53 7.55
N ASP A 190 6.72 -12.27 7.87
CA ASP A 190 5.60 -11.85 8.73
C ASP A 190 4.24 -12.25 8.12
N ARG A 191 4.07 -12.04 6.81
CA ARG A 191 2.83 -12.44 6.10
C ARG A 191 2.64 -13.96 6.07
N ARG A 192 3.71 -14.73 5.88
CA ARG A 192 3.67 -16.21 5.94
C ARG A 192 3.22 -16.68 7.32
N GLU A 193 3.82 -16.17 8.39
CA GLU A 193 3.49 -16.59 9.76
C GLU A 193 2.04 -16.25 10.14
N ARG A 194 1.55 -15.08 9.70
CA ARG A 194 0.13 -14.72 9.83
C ARG A 194 -0.76 -15.70 9.07
N LEU A 195 -0.41 -16.07 7.84
CA LEU A 195 -1.18 -17.03 7.05
C LEU A 195 -1.24 -18.40 7.73
N GLU A 196 -0.12 -18.91 8.25
CA GLU A 196 -0.06 -20.18 8.98
C GLU A 196 -0.96 -20.18 10.24
N THR A 197 -1.01 -19.05 10.93
CA THR A 197 -1.88 -18.86 12.11
C THR A 197 -3.35 -18.96 11.73
N GLU A 198 -3.79 -18.25 10.68
CA GLU A 198 -5.18 -18.28 10.22
C GLU A 198 -5.57 -19.65 9.64
N LEU A 199 -4.67 -20.30 8.90
CA LEU A 199 -4.89 -21.66 8.39
C LEU A 199 -5.02 -22.69 9.51
N SER A 200 -4.27 -22.53 10.60
CA SER A 200 -4.40 -23.37 11.78
C SER A 200 -5.76 -23.22 12.45
N ARG A 201 -6.23 -21.97 12.61
CA ARG A 201 -7.58 -21.68 13.13
C ARG A 201 -8.67 -22.26 12.25
N LEU A 202 -8.56 -22.07 10.93
CA LEU A 202 -9.50 -22.64 9.96
C LEU A 202 -9.59 -24.17 10.09
N ARG A 203 -8.45 -24.86 10.26
CA ARG A 203 -8.46 -26.32 10.46
C ARG A 203 -9.26 -26.71 11.70
N ASP A 204 -9.06 -26.00 12.80
CA ASP A 204 -9.76 -26.27 14.05
C ASP A 204 -11.28 -26.04 13.90
N ASP A 205 -11.68 -24.96 13.21
CA ASP A 205 -13.09 -24.66 12.89
C ASP A 205 -13.71 -25.74 11.98
N LEU A 206 -12.97 -26.24 10.98
CA LEU A 206 -13.43 -27.33 10.09
C LEU A 206 -13.59 -28.66 10.86
N ASP A 207 -12.68 -28.96 11.77
CA ASP A 207 -12.77 -30.14 12.64
C ASP A 207 -13.96 -30.04 13.60
N GLU A 208 -14.27 -28.86 14.12
CA GLU A 208 -15.47 -28.62 14.92
C GLU A 208 -16.74 -28.84 14.09
N LEU A 209 -16.84 -28.22 12.90
CA LEU A 209 -17.98 -28.40 11.99
C LEU A 209 -18.18 -29.86 11.58
N ARG A 210 -17.11 -30.63 11.43
CA ARG A 210 -17.18 -32.06 11.14
C ARG A 210 -17.72 -32.89 12.31
N ARG A 211 -17.53 -32.43 13.55
CA ARG A 211 -17.99 -33.09 14.78
C ARG A 211 -19.38 -32.65 15.21
N THR A 212 -19.82 -31.47 14.77
CA THR A 212 -21.16 -30.96 15.01
C THR A 212 -22.18 -31.77 14.19
N PRO A 213 -23.15 -32.44 14.84
CA PRO A 213 -24.23 -33.09 14.13
C PRO A 213 -24.96 -32.08 13.26
N ILE A 214 -25.24 -32.44 12.02
CA ILE A 214 -26.23 -31.70 11.22
C ILE A 214 -27.58 -32.10 11.81
N ASP A 215 -28.10 -31.30 12.75
CA ASP A 215 -29.43 -31.54 13.31
C ASP A 215 -30.51 -31.20 12.24
N GLY A 216 -31.03 -32.25 11.58
CA GLY A 216 -32.19 -32.29 10.66
C GLY A 216 -31.78 -32.66 9.23
N GLU A 217 -32.35 -33.65 8.52
CA GLU A 217 -33.68 -34.30 8.49
C GLU A 217 -33.59 -35.81 8.22
#